data_AF-A0A1S2GW61-F1
#
_entry.id   AF-A0A1S2GW61-F1
#
_cell.length_a   1.000
_cell.length_b   1.000
_cell.length_c   1.000
_cell.angle_alpha   90.00
_cell.angle_beta   90.00
_cell.angle_gamma   90.00
#
_symmetry.space_group_name_H-M   'P 1'
#
loop_
_entity.id
_entity.type
_entity.pdbx_description
1 polymer ?
#
loop_
_entity_poly.entity_id
_entity_poly.type
_entity_poly.pdbx_seq_one_letter_code
_entity_poly.pdbx_strand_id
1 'polypeptide(L)'
;MRASSLAERIDTLVTALTTVVPGSTAALRGSRADGTDDVYSDVDLAWEVGSRGDEALAALPDALRTVGPVESLRLDPDDTDRRLVFVRFAGWTLFERVDLEVSGTFGSDPTWVRPWSTAESALMNAVAAVKAVRRGHGDVDGLLARGAARVGATAPVGTAAERIAALAEAAVRADPTQRALAAQVLALLR
;
A
#
# COMPACT_ATOMS: atom_id res chain seq x y z
N MET A 1 15.48 -2.96 -22.95
CA MET A 1 15.61 -3.42 -21.56
C MET A 1 14.25 -3.98 -21.14
N ARG A 2 14.13 -5.27 -20.84
CA ARG A 2 12.84 -5.83 -20.38
C ARG A 2 12.57 -5.29 -18.98
N ALA A 3 11.32 -4.90 -18.70
CA ALA A 3 10.93 -4.60 -17.33
C ALA A 3 11.13 -5.86 -16.48
N SER A 4 11.69 -5.72 -15.27
CA SER A 4 11.78 -6.83 -14.33
C SER A 4 10.39 -7.31 -13.94
N SER A 5 10.25 -8.62 -13.78
CA SER A 5 9.00 -9.23 -13.32
C SER A 5 8.67 -8.79 -11.88
N LEU A 6 7.41 -8.94 -11.45
CA LEU A 6 7.05 -8.68 -10.06
C LEU A 6 7.88 -9.52 -9.07
N ALA A 7 8.08 -10.81 -9.38
CA ALA A 7 8.87 -11.71 -8.54
C ALA A 7 10.32 -11.20 -8.35
N GLU A 8 11.01 -10.84 -9.43
CA GLU A 8 12.37 -10.29 -9.36
C GLU A 8 12.43 -8.99 -8.54
N ARG A 9 11.39 -8.15 -8.63
CA ARG A 9 11.29 -6.91 -7.85
C ARG A 9 11.07 -7.18 -6.36
N ILE A 10 10.25 -8.18 -6.01
CA ILE A 10 10.05 -8.63 -4.63
C ILE A 10 11.36 -9.21 -4.06
N ASP A 11 12.04 -10.07 -4.81
CA ASP A 11 13.32 -10.66 -4.38
C ASP A 11 14.39 -9.59 -4.16
N THR A 12 14.42 -8.58 -5.04
CA THR A 12 15.29 -7.40 -4.89
C THR A 12 14.97 -6.65 -3.61
N LEU A 13 13.68 -6.43 -3.30
CA LEU A 13 13.26 -5.75 -2.08
C LEU A 13 13.66 -6.53 -0.83
N VAL A 14 13.36 -7.83 -0.77
CA VAL A 14 13.73 -8.71 0.36
C VAL A 14 15.25 -8.70 0.59
N THR A 15 16.03 -8.76 -0.49
CA THR A 15 17.50 -8.68 -0.41
C THR A 15 17.96 -7.32 0.12
N ALA A 16 17.35 -6.22 -0.36
CA ALA A 16 17.71 -4.87 0.08
C ALA A 16 17.38 -4.64 1.56
N LEU A 17 16.22 -5.11 2.03
CA LEU A 17 15.81 -5.01 3.45
C LEU A 17 16.77 -5.78 4.37
N THR A 18 17.15 -6.99 4.01
CA THR A 18 18.09 -7.80 4.81
C THR A 18 19.53 -7.26 4.77
N THR A 19 19.94 -6.65 3.65
CA THR A 19 21.27 -6.07 3.50
C THR A 19 21.41 -4.76 4.29
N VAL A 20 20.38 -3.91 4.27
CA VAL A 20 20.45 -2.57 4.87
C VAL A 20 20.49 -2.63 6.41
N VAL A 21 19.88 -3.66 7.02
CA VAL A 21 20.00 -3.93 8.46
C VAL A 21 20.60 -5.33 8.67
N PRO A 22 21.91 -5.43 8.90
CA PRO A 22 22.56 -6.71 9.20
C PRO A 22 21.92 -7.45 10.37
N GLY A 23 21.65 -8.74 10.20
CA GLY A 23 21.00 -9.60 11.19
C GLY A 23 19.47 -9.51 11.23
N SER A 24 18.86 -8.66 10.40
CA SER A 24 17.40 -8.68 10.18
C SER A 24 17.00 -9.80 9.22
N THR A 25 15.71 -10.15 9.22
CA THR A 25 15.14 -11.10 8.25
C THR A 25 13.90 -10.52 7.61
N ALA A 26 13.80 -10.58 6.28
CA ALA A 26 12.62 -10.20 5.53
C ALA A 26 12.06 -11.41 4.78
N ALA A 27 10.74 -11.56 4.77
CA ALA A 27 10.07 -12.69 4.13
C ALA A 27 8.72 -12.29 3.52
N LEU A 28 8.38 -12.92 2.41
CA LEU A 28 7.07 -12.84 1.79
C LEU A 28 6.01 -13.48 2.70
N ARG A 29 4.81 -12.90 2.70
CA ARG A 29 3.63 -13.37 3.41
C ARG A 29 2.41 -13.41 2.49
N GLY A 30 1.31 -13.92 3.02
CA GLY A 30 0.02 -13.91 2.36
C GLY A 30 -0.02 -14.74 1.08
N SER A 31 -0.94 -14.37 0.20
CA SER A 31 -1.27 -15.17 -0.99
C SER A 31 -0.05 -15.49 -1.87
N ARG A 32 0.93 -14.58 -1.96
CA ARG A 32 2.13 -14.77 -2.78
C ARG A 32 3.12 -15.75 -2.17
N ALA A 33 3.24 -15.78 -0.83
CA ALA A 33 4.04 -16.79 -0.15
C ALA A 33 3.41 -18.18 -0.27
N ASP A 34 2.08 -18.24 -0.24
CA ASP A 34 1.32 -19.48 -0.32
C ASP A 34 1.11 -19.99 -1.76
N GLY A 35 1.52 -19.22 -2.77
CA GLY A 35 1.31 -19.54 -4.19
C GLY A 35 -0.16 -19.54 -4.62
N THR A 36 -1.00 -18.78 -3.91
CA THR A 36 -2.44 -18.62 -4.16
C THR A 36 -2.80 -17.24 -4.69
N ASP A 37 -1.79 -16.44 -5.05
CA ASP A 37 -1.98 -15.10 -5.55
C ASP A 37 -2.63 -15.06 -6.94
N ASP A 38 -3.31 -13.94 -7.19
CA ASP A 38 -3.86 -13.62 -8.49
C ASP A 38 -3.39 -12.23 -8.95
N VAL A 39 -3.92 -11.78 -10.08
CA VAL A 39 -3.61 -10.46 -10.67
C VAL A 39 -4.05 -9.28 -9.80
N TYR A 40 -4.84 -9.52 -8.75
CA TYR A 40 -5.35 -8.53 -7.80
C TYR A 40 -4.65 -8.61 -6.43
N SER A 41 -3.70 -9.52 -6.24
CA SER A 41 -2.95 -9.66 -4.99
C SER A 41 -1.92 -8.54 -4.80
N ASP A 42 -1.91 -7.97 -3.61
CA ASP A 42 -0.86 -7.13 -3.05
C ASP A 42 0.40 -7.95 -2.73
N VAL A 43 1.40 -7.27 -2.20
CA VAL A 43 2.67 -7.86 -1.75
C VAL A 43 2.78 -7.66 -0.24
N ASP A 44 2.50 -8.71 0.52
CA ASP A 44 2.67 -8.70 1.97
C ASP A 44 4.10 -9.13 2.33
N LEU A 45 4.82 -8.31 3.10
CA LEU A 45 6.16 -8.62 3.60
C LEU A 45 6.19 -8.50 5.12
N ALA A 46 6.94 -9.38 5.78
CA ALA A 46 7.33 -9.23 7.17
C ALA A 46 8.84 -8.96 7.26
N TRP A 47 9.24 -7.96 8.04
CA TRP A 47 10.63 -7.61 8.29
C TRP A 47 10.92 -7.53 9.80
N GLU A 48 11.63 -8.53 10.29
CA GLU A 48 12.02 -8.66 11.68
C GLU A 48 13.40 -8.01 11.89
N VAL A 49 13.45 -6.94 12.66
CA VAL A 49 14.64 -6.08 12.82
C VAL A 49 15.18 -6.05 14.25
N GLY A 50 14.50 -6.71 15.19
CA GLY A 50 14.90 -6.79 16.59
C GLY A 50 15.04 -5.41 17.23
N SER A 51 16.14 -5.18 17.97
CA SER A 51 16.39 -3.90 18.64
C SER A 51 16.77 -2.75 17.71
N ARG A 52 16.79 -2.95 16.39
CA ARG A 52 17.23 -1.97 15.38
C ARG A 52 16.07 -1.32 14.63
N GLY A 53 14.89 -1.22 15.25
CA GLY A 53 13.68 -0.71 14.60
C GLY A 53 13.82 0.70 14.02
N ASP A 54 14.33 1.65 14.81
CA ASP A 54 14.51 3.04 14.36
C ASP A 54 15.50 3.15 13.19
N GLU A 55 16.60 2.37 13.23
CA GLU A 55 17.59 2.31 12.14
C GLU A 55 16.97 1.72 10.87
N ALA A 56 16.22 0.63 11.01
CA ALA A 56 15.53 -0.03 9.91
C ALA A 56 14.56 0.91 9.21
N LEU A 57 13.74 1.61 9.98
CA LEU A 57 12.81 2.59 9.44
C LEU A 57 13.54 3.78 8.81
N ALA A 58 14.63 4.27 9.40
CA ALA A 58 15.42 5.35 8.81
C ALA A 58 16.04 4.96 7.46
N ALA A 59 16.49 3.70 7.31
CA ALA A 59 17.13 3.21 6.10
C ALA A 59 16.16 2.66 5.04
N LEU A 60 14.89 2.46 5.40
CA LEU A 60 13.87 1.93 4.49
C LEU A 60 13.77 2.68 3.15
N PRO A 61 13.77 4.03 3.09
CA PRO A 61 13.75 4.74 1.81
C PRO A 61 14.93 4.40 0.88
N ASP A 62 16.11 4.10 1.44
CA ASP A 62 17.28 3.67 0.65
C ASP A 62 17.07 2.27 0.08
N ALA A 63 16.57 1.33 0.90
CA ALA A 63 16.27 -0.02 0.46
C ALA A 63 15.21 -0.03 -0.66
N LEU A 64 14.13 0.74 -0.52
CA LEU A 64 13.07 0.83 -1.53
C LEU A 64 13.60 1.36 -2.87
N ARG A 65 14.54 2.31 -2.85
CA ARG A 65 15.14 2.89 -4.08
C ARG A 65 15.92 1.88 -4.92
N THR A 66 16.34 0.75 -4.34
CA THR A 66 17.00 -0.33 -5.09
C THR A 66 16.03 -1.06 -6.04
N VAL A 67 14.73 -1.02 -5.72
CA VAL A 67 13.68 -1.71 -6.47
C VAL A 67 13.11 -0.82 -7.57
N GLY A 68 12.91 0.47 -7.27
CA GLY A 68 12.41 1.44 -8.24
C GLY A 68 11.98 2.76 -7.59
N PRO A 69 11.49 3.71 -8.40
CA PRO A 69 10.99 4.99 -7.89
C PRO A 69 9.75 4.78 -7.00
N VAL A 70 9.80 5.32 -5.79
CA VAL A 70 8.68 5.27 -4.83
C VAL A 70 7.70 6.41 -5.12
N GLU A 71 6.43 6.08 -5.37
CA GLU A 71 5.34 7.05 -5.55
C GLU A 71 4.69 7.44 -4.22
N SER A 72 4.58 6.49 -3.30
CA SER A 72 4.00 6.70 -1.97
C SER A 72 4.68 5.81 -0.95
N LEU A 73 5.00 6.39 0.20
CA LEU A 73 5.58 5.73 1.37
C LEU A 73 4.87 6.26 2.60
N ARG A 74 4.12 5.41 3.30
CA ARG A 74 3.29 5.82 4.44
C ARG A 74 3.45 4.83 5.59
N LEU A 75 3.60 5.36 6.80
CA LEU A 75 3.56 4.60 8.04
C LEU A 75 2.15 4.69 8.62
N ASP A 76 1.55 3.54 8.94
CA ASP A 76 0.28 3.48 9.62
C ASP A 76 0.40 4.04 11.06
N PRO A 77 -0.52 4.92 11.49
CA PRO A 77 -0.44 5.55 12.81
C PRO A 77 -0.97 4.67 13.96
N ASP A 78 -1.70 3.59 13.68
CA ASP A 78 -2.54 2.91 14.68
C ASP A 78 -1.78 1.82 15.48
N ASP A 79 -0.60 1.37 15.03
CA ASP A 79 0.20 0.34 15.72
C ASP A 79 1.65 0.80 15.98
N THR A 80 2.02 0.86 17.26
CA THR A 80 3.34 1.30 17.71
C THR A 80 4.35 0.18 17.91
N ASP A 81 3.87 -1.04 18.09
CA ASP A 81 4.69 -2.22 18.40
C ASP A 81 4.97 -3.03 17.12
N ARG A 82 4.08 -2.95 16.12
CA ARG A 82 4.24 -3.49 14.77
C ARG A 82 3.98 -2.37 13.77
N ARG A 83 5.04 -1.92 13.12
CA ARG A 83 4.97 -0.76 12.22
C ARG A 83 4.55 -1.24 10.84
N LEU A 84 3.32 -0.92 10.45
CA LEU A 84 2.83 -1.24 9.12
C LEU A 84 3.17 -0.11 8.14
N VAL A 85 3.93 -0.43 7.11
CA VAL A 85 4.36 0.51 6.07
C VAL A 85 3.70 0.15 4.74
N PHE A 86 3.04 1.13 4.13
CA PHE A 86 2.45 1.00 2.80
C PHE A 86 3.35 1.66 1.76
N VAL A 87 3.70 0.92 0.72
CA VAL A 87 4.53 1.40 -0.39
C VAL A 87 3.83 1.22 -1.73
N ARG A 88 3.83 2.28 -2.54
CA ARG A 88 3.51 2.20 -3.97
C ARG A 88 4.72 2.63 -4.78
N PHE A 89 5.04 1.85 -5.80
CA PHE A 89 6.14 2.12 -6.73
C PHE A 89 5.62 2.58 -8.08
N ALA A 90 6.38 3.44 -8.73
CA ALA A 90 6.12 3.84 -10.11
C ALA A 90 6.26 2.63 -11.05
N GLY A 91 5.30 2.47 -11.96
CA GLY A 91 5.29 1.36 -12.92
C GLY A 91 4.83 0.01 -12.32
N TRP A 92 4.38 -0.01 -11.08
CA TRP A 92 3.64 -1.15 -10.50
C TRP A 92 2.14 -0.89 -10.66
N THR A 93 1.35 -1.95 -10.72
CA THR A 93 -0.10 -1.81 -10.73
C THR A 93 -0.59 -1.35 -9.35
N LEU A 94 -1.78 -0.73 -9.29
CA LEU A 94 -2.39 -0.36 -8.01
C LEU A 94 -2.74 -1.57 -7.12
N PHE A 95 -2.79 -2.78 -7.69
CA PHE A 95 -3.04 -3.99 -6.92
C PHE A 95 -1.78 -4.51 -6.22
N GLU A 96 -0.61 -4.27 -6.81
CA GLU A 96 0.72 -4.69 -6.31
C GLU A 96 1.29 -3.75 -5.23
N ARG A 97 0.45 -3.09 -4.43
CA ARG A 97 0.92 -2.32 -3.26
C ARG A 97 1.71 -3.25 -2.34
N VAL A 98 2.82 -2.75 -1.81
CA VAL A 98 3.57 -3.45 -0.76
C VAL A 98 3.03 -3.05 0.61
N ASP A 99 2.63 -4.05 1.38
CA ASP A 99 2.24 -3.95 2.77
C ASP A 99 3.36 -4.59 3.58
N LEU A 100 4.23 -3.75 4.14
CA LEU A 100 5.42 -4.17 4.87
C LEU A 100 5.17 -4.04 6.37
N GLU A 101 5.06 -5.17 7.06
CA GLU A 101 5.08 -5.22 8.51
C GLU A 101 6.52 -5.21 9.02
N VAL A 102 6.85 -4.26 9.88
CA VAL A 102 8.16 -4.16 10.53
C VAL A 102 7.99 -4.42 12.02
N SER A 103 8.65 -5.46 12.50
CA SER A 103 8.60 -5.93 13.89
C SER A 103 9.95 -5.71 14.58
N GLY A 104 9.94 -5.05 15.73
CA GLY A 104 11.16 -4.72 16.46
C GLY A 104 10.92 -3.78 17.64
N THR A 105 11.98 -3.13 18.10
CA THR A 105 11.93 -2.08 19.12
C THR A 105 11.98 -0.71 18.46
N PHE A 106 10.99 0.13 18.76
CA PHE A 106 10.85 1.48 18.20
C PHE A 106 10.87 2.52 19.30
N GLY A 107 11.68 3.56 19.14
CA GLY A 107 11.78 4.69 20.07
C GLY A 107 11.19 5.99 19.50
N SER A 108 11.15 6.11 18.18
CA SER A 108 10.66 7.32 17.51
C SER A 108 10.19 7.04 16.08
N ASP A 109 9.35 7.92 15.55
CA ASP A 109 8.97 7.87 14.15
C ASP A 109 10.11 8.38 13.25
N PRO A 110 10.35 7.77 12.08
CA PRO A 110 11.40 8.18 11.17
C PRO A 110 11.05 9.50 10.45
N THR A 111 12.07 10.24 10.02
CA THR A 111 11.94 11.59 9.46
C THR A 111 11.19 11.68 8.12
N TRP A 112 11.03 10.56 7.42
CA TRP A 112 10.26 10.50 6.18
C TRP A 112 8.76 10.42 6.40
N VAL A 113 8.30 10.12 7.63
CA VAL A 113 6.87 10.07 7.95
C VAL A 113 6.25 11.44 7.68
N ARG A 114 5.06 11.39 7.10
CA ARG A 114 4.22 12.56 6.81
C ARG A 114 2.87 12.34 7.48
N PRO A 115 2.09 13.40 7.71
CA PRO A 115 0.73 13.26 8.19
C PRO A 115 -0.07 12.27 7.34
N TRP A 116 -0.85 11.43 8.02
CA TRP A 116 -1.61 10.38 7.37
C TRP A 116 -2.62 10.95 6.35
N SER A 117 -2.51 10.52 5.08
CA SER A 117 -3.46 10.96 4.04
C SER A 117 -4.76 10.16 4.10
N THR A 118 -5.82 10.79 4.59
CA THR A 118 -7.17 10.23 4.58
C THR A 118 -7.72 10.06 3.16
N ALA A 119 -7.37 10.98 2.24
CA ALA A 119 -7.76 10.91 0.84
C ALA A 119 -7.08 9.74 0.11
N GLU A 120 -5.78 9.51 0.31
CA GLU A 120 -5.13 8.32 -0.24
C GLU A 120 -5.69 7.03 0.38
N SER A 121 -6.04 7.05 1.67
CA SER A 121 -6.73 5.92 2.32
C SER A 121 -8.10 5.61 1.71
N ALA A 122 -8.87 6.65 1.36
CA ALA A 122 -10.15 6.50 0.67
C ALA A 122 -9.95 5.89 -0.73
N LEU A 123 -8.93 6.33 -1.46
CA LEU A 123 -8.59 5.77 -2.77
C LEU A 123 -8.12 4.31 -2.67
N MET A 124 -7.38 3.93 -1.63
CA MET A 124 -7.02 2.52 -1.42
C MET A 124 -8.24 1.64 -1.08
N ASN A 125 -9.26 2.17 -0.39
CA ASN A 125 -10.54 1.47 -0.23
C ASN A 125 -11.25 1.30 -1.58
N ALA A 126 -11.17 2.30 -2.46
CA ALA A 126 -11.70 2.19 -3.82
C ALA A 126 -10.99 1.10 -4.64
N VAL A 127 -9.65 0.99 -4.55
CA VAL A 127 -8.88 -0.10 -5.17
C VAL A 127 -9.32 -1.45 -4.64
N ALA A 128 -9.46 -1.60 -3.32
CA ALA A 128 -9.95 -2.83 -2.71
C ALA A 128 -11.38 -3.18 -3.15
N ALA A 129 -12.26 -2.18 -3.33
CA ALA A 129 -13.60 -2.40 -3.86
C ALA A 129 -13.56 -2.89 -5.32
N VAL A 130 -12.65 -2.36 -6.15
CA VAL A 130 -12.39 -2.90 -7.49
C VAL A 130 -11.95 -4.36 -7.42
N LYS A 131 -11.00 -4.71 -6.54
CA LYS A 131 -10.55 -6.11 -6.34
C LYS A 131 -11.76 -7.02 -6.03
N ALA A 132 -12.61 -6.61 -5.08
CA ALA A 132 -13.77 -7.39 -4.66
C ALA A 132 -14.81 -7.57 -5.79
N VAL A 133 -15.10 -6.52 -6.55
CA VAL A 133 -15.99 -6.60 -7.72
C VAL A 133 -15.45 -7.57 -8.77
N ARG A 134 -14.16 -7.47 -9.10
CA ARG A 134 -13.54 -8.31 -10.15
C ARG A 134 -13.45 -9.77 -9.75
N ARG A 135 -13.25 -10.07 -8.46
CA ARG A 135 -13.25 -11.44 -7.93
C ARG A 135 -14.65 -12.01 -7.75
N GLY A 136 -15.70 -11.18 -7.76
CA GLY A 136 -17.07 -11.60 -7.47
C GLY A 136 -17.30 -11.96 -5.99
N HIS A 137 -16.40 -11.56 -5.10
CA HIS A 137 -16.52 -11.78 -3.65
C HIS A 137 -15.84 -10.66 -2.86
N GLY A 138 -16.31 -10.42 -1.63
CA GLY A 138 -15.77 -9.39 -0.72
C GLY A 138 -16.79 -8.30 -0.35
N ASP A 139 -16.43 -7.47 0.62
CA ASP A 139 -17.29 -6.44 1.21
C ASP A 139 -17.22 -5.10 0.44
N VAL A 140 -17.78 -5.06 -0.78
CA VAL A 140 -17.78 -3.84 -1.61
C VAL A 140 -18.46 -2.69 -0.88
N ASP A 141 -19.57 -2.94 -0.20
CA ASP A 141 -20.34 -1.91 0.49
C ASP A 141 -19.59 -1.30 1.66
N GLY A 142 -19.03 -2.12 2.54
CA GLY A 142 -18.26 -1.63 3.67
C GLY A 142 -16.95 -0.97 3.23
N LEU A 143 -16.29 -1.44 2.18
CA LEU A 143 -15.11 -0.77 1.62
C LEU A 143 -15.43 0.65 1.16
N LEU A 144 -16.49 0.83 0.38
CA LEU A 144 -16.88 2.14 -0.13
C LEU A 144 -17.42 3.06 0.98
N ALA A 145 -18.13 2.52 1.97
CA ALA A 145 -18.58 3.28 3.13
C ALA A 145 -17.41 3.75 4.00
N ARG A 146 -16.42 2.88 4.29
CA ARG A 146 -15.19 3.25 5.00
C ARG A 146 -14.40 4.30 4.23
N GLY A 147 -14.26 4.14 2.92
CA GLY A 147 -13.61 5.11 2.06
C GLY A 147 -14.27 6.48 2.13
N ALA A 148 -15.60 6.55 2.01
CA ALA A 148 -16.34 7.81 2.09
C ALA A 148 -16.18 8.48 3.46
N ALA A 149 -16.25 7.69 4.55
CA ALA A 149 -16.07 8.18 5.91
C ALA A 149 -14.67 8.81 6.13
N ARG A 150 -13.60 8.25 5.53
CA ARG A 150 -12.24 8.80 5.65
C ARG A 150 -12.14 10.26 5.14
N VAL A 151 -12.94 10.63 4.15
CA VAL A 151 -12.93 11.97 3.53
C VAL A 151 -14.15 12.81 3.94
N GLY A 152 -14.92 12.38 4.95
CA GLY A 152 -16.11 13.09 5.42
C GLY A 152 -17.23 13.18 4.39
N ALA A 153 -17.26 12.27 3.41
CA ALA A 153 -18.29 12.21 2.39
C ALA A 153 -19.42 11.25 2.77
N THR A 154 -20.61 11.52 2.26
CA THR A 154 -21.73 10.56 2.30
C THR A 154 -21.39 9.35 1.45
N ALA A 155 -21.77 8.15 1.91
CA ALA A 155 -21.58 6.92 1.16
C ALA A 155 -22.28 7.02 -0.22
N PRO A 156 -21.56 6.76 -1.33
CA PRO A 156 -22.13 6.88 -2.65
C PRO A 156 -23.14 5.76 -2.94
N VAL A 157 -24.16 6.08 -3.75
CA VAL A 157 -25.22 5.18 -4.20
C VAL A 157 -25.08 4.86 -5.69
N GLY A 158 -25.70 3.77 -6.16
CA GLY A 158 -25.66 3.33 -7.56
C GLY A 158 -24.89 2.03 -7.77
N THR A 159 -24.47 1.78 -9.00
CA THR A 159 -23.62 0.64 -9.35
C THR A 159 -22.25 0.74 -8.66
N ALA A 160 -21.55 -0.37 -8.51
CA ALA A 160 -20.21 -0.36 -7.91
C ALA A 160 -19.25 0.59 -8.65
N ALA A 161 -19.31 0.64 -9.98
CA ALA A 161 -18.47 1.52 -10.79
C ALA A 161 -18.76 3.01 -10.53
N GLU A 162 -20.04 3.41 -10.51
CA GLU A 162 -20.46 4.78 -10.20
C GLU A 162 -20.02 5.19 -8.79
N ARG A 163 -20.17 4.26 -7.83
CA ARG A 163 -19.79 4.50 -6.43
C ARG A 163 -18.28 4.65 -6.25
N ILE A 164 -17.49 3.82 -6.93
CA ILE A 164 -16.02 3.94 -6.95
C ILE A 164 -15.60 5.27 -7.56
N ALA A 165 -16.23 5.69 -8.67
CA ALA A 165 -15.94 6.97 -9.30
C ALA A 165 -16.27 8.16 -8.39
N ALA A 166 -17.45 8.15 -7.78
CA ALA A 166 -17.86 9.19 -6.82
C ALA A 166 -16.93 9.28 -5.61
N LEU A 167 -16.43 8.14 -5.11
CA LEU A 167 -15.44 8.11 -4.02
C LEU A 167 -14.09 8.71 -4.47
N ALA A 168 -13.63 8.39 -5.68
CA ALA A 168 -12.40 8.95 -6.23
C ALA A 168 -12.48 10.48 -6.37
N GLU A 169 -13.62 11.00 -6.83
CA GLU A 169 -13.86 12.45 -6.89
C GLU A 169 -13.92 13.09 -5.51
N ALA A 170 -14.57 12.43 -4.54
CA ALA A 170 -14.63 12.92 -3.16
C ALA A 170 -13.24 13.00 -2.52
N ALA A 171 -12.38 12.01 -2.77
CA ALA A 171 -10.99 12.04 -2.32
C ALA A 171 -10.20 13.21 -2.93
N VAL A 172 -10.37 13.49 -4.23
CA VAL A 172 -9.73 14.65 -4.88
C VAL A 172 -10.26 15.99 -4.36
N ARG A 173 -11.55 16.08 -4.03
CA ARG A 173 -12.11 17.28 -3.38
C ARG A 173 -11.52 17.52 -2.00
N ALA A 174 -11.32 16.45 -1.23
CA ALA A 174 -10.70 16.52 0.10
C ALA A 174 -9.21 16.87 0.02
N ASP A 175 -8.48 16.30 -0.94
CA ASP A 175 -7.06 16.56 -1.19
C ASP A 175 -6.74 16.56 -2.70
N PRO A 176 -6.61 17.75 -3.32
CA PRO A 176 -6.31 17.88 -4.74
C PRO A 176 -4.95 17.31 -5.17
N THR A 177 -4.04 17.01 -4.25
CA THR A 177 -2.77 16.36 -4.59
C THR A 177 -2.97 14.92 -5.06
N GLN A 178 -4.10 14.29 -4.71
CA GLN A 178 -4.42 12.89 -5.06
C GLN A 178 -4.98 12.71 -6.47
N ARG A 179 -5.06 13.76 -7.31
CA ARG A 179 -5.62 13.68 -8.67
C ARG A 179 -5.01 12.57 -9.52
N ALA A 180 -3.68 12.39 -9.44
CA ALA A 180 -2.99 11.37 -10.23
C ALA A 180 -3.42 9.95 -9.83
N LEU A 181 -3.46 9.67 -8.52
CA LEU A 181 -3.92 8.37 -8.01
C LEU A 181 -5.40 8.14 -8.32
N ALA A 182 -6.26 9.14 -8.15
CA ALA A 182 -7.67 9.04 -8.50
C ALA A 182 -7.88 8.70 -9.98
N ALA A 183 -7.10 9.32 -10.88
CA ALA A 183 -7.16 8.99 -12.31
C ALA A 183 -6.74 7.54 -12.59
N GLN A 184 -5.72 7.02 -11.89
CA GLN A 184 -5.34 5.61 -11.99
C GLN A 184 -6.45 4.67 -11.49
N VAL A 185 -7.12 5.00 -10.37
CA VAL A 185 -8.27 4.22 -9.85
C VAL A 185 -9.41 4.20 -10.86
N LEU A 186 -9.77 5.34 -11.44
CA LEU A 186 -10.81 5.43 -12.47
C LEU A 186 -10.48 4.61 -13.72
N ALA A 187 -9.20 4.50 -14.08
CA ALA A 187 -8.77 3.67 -15.20
C ALA A 187 -9.03 2.16 -14.97
N LEU A 188 -9.11 1.70 -13.71
CA LEU A 188 -9.41 0.29 -13.38
C LEU A 188 -10.87 -0.11 -13.65
N LEU A 189 -11.76 0.87 -13.84
CA LEU A 189 -13.18 0.66 -14.12
C LEU A 189 -13.47 0.35 -15.59
N ARG A 190 -12.48 0.53 -16.48
CA ARG A 190 -12.57 0.20 -17.90
C ARG A 190 -12.33 -1.29 -18.13
#